data_AF-A0A3C2CWT9-F1
#
_entry.id   AF-A0A3C2CWT9-F1
#
_cell.length_a   1.000
_cell.length_b   1.000
_cell.length_c   1.000
_cell.angle_alpha   90.00
_cell.angle_beta   90.00
_cell.angle_gamma   90.00
#
_symmetry.space_group_name_H-M   'P 1'
#
loop_
_entity.id
_entity.type
_entity.pdbx_description
1 polymer ?
#
loop_
_entity_poly.entity_id
_entity_poly.type
_entity_poly.pdbx_seq_one_letter_code
_entity_poly.pdbx_strand_id
1 'polypeptide(L)'
;MKLKTTDPVQQAMVLFISSGRDALEVVNEYSETAGFFTINDLHEAIEKGKINESISGLMSSSTLSGIVSELQKSSDSEYTRIISSDAFTEIINSSYDGIYITDGNGITIKVNKAYERITGIEQQQLVGFHMDELVKAGYISKSVSTQVIKEKRPITMMQTLHNKRNVIVSGTPILDQNRQVLYVINNVRDITELIHLKHEIEELQDIRDLRQSA
;
A
#
# COMPACT_ATOMS: atom_id res chain seq x y z
N MET A 1 6.06 27.01 -20.99
CA MET A 1 4.88 27.74 -21.49
C MET A 1 3.90 27.81 -20.32
N LYS A 2 3.54 29.01 -19.87
CA LYS A 2 2.70 29.21 -18.66
C LYS A 2 1.28 29.58 -19.09
N LEU A 3 0.27 29.11 -18.36
CA LEU A 3 -1.12 29.53 -18.57
C LEU A 3 -1.36 30.84 -17.86
N LYS A 4 -2.14 31.73 -18.45
CA LYS A 4 -2.62 32.94 -17.77
C LYS A 4 -3.97 32.65 -17.14
N THR A 5 -4.27 33.35 -16.05
CA THR A 5 -5.58 33.30 -15.38
C THR A 5 -6.74 33.65 -16.31
N THR A 6 -6.47 34.41 -17.38
CA THR A 6 -7.43 34.85 -18.41
C THR A 6 -7.53 33.91 -19.61
N ASP A 7 -6.67 32.90 -19.71
CA ASP A 7 -6.71 31.94 -20.82
C ASP A 7 -7.93 31.00 -20.65
N PRO A 8 -8.57 30.59 -21.77
CA PRO A 8 -9.67 29.63 -21.74
C PRO A 8 -9.18 28.21 -21.43
N VAL A 9 -10.03 27.39 -20.81
CA VAL A 9 -9.71 26.00 -20.43
C VAL A 9 -9.24 25.15 -21.62
N GLN A 10 -9.78 25.35 -22.83
CA GLN A 10 -9.32 24.64 -24.04
C GLN A 10 -7.83 24.83 -24.32
N GLN A 11 -7.26 25.99 -23.96
CA GLN A 11 -5.84 26.24 -24.14
C GLN A 11 -4.99 25.39 -23.18
N ALA A 12 -5.52 25.07 -22.00
CA ALA A 12 -4.90 24.12 -21.09
C ALA A 12 -4.90 22.70 -21.67
N MET A 13 -5.95 22.28 -22.39
CA MET A 13 -5.98 20.95 -23.04
C MET A 13 -4.80 20.73 -23.99
N VAL A 14 -4.51 21.72 -24.84
CA VAL A 14 -3.40 21.65 -25.80
C VAL A 14 -2.05 21.56 -25.06
N LEU A 15 -1.92 22.30 -23.96
CA LEU A 15 -0.73 22.29 -23.13
C LEU A 15 -0.55 20.97 -22.37
N PHE A 16 -1.62 20.34 -21.89
CA PHE A 16 -1.56 19.02 -21.27
C PHE A 16 -1.09 17.95 -22.26
N ILE A 17 -1.66 17.92 -23.46
CA ILE A 17 -1.30 16.96 -24.52
C ILE A 17 0.18 17.14 -24.94
N SER A 18 0.64 18.38 -25.08
CA SER A 18 2.01 18.68 -25.55
C SER A 18 3.09 18.55 -24.47
N SER A 19 2.75 18.73 -23.19
CA SER A 19 3.72 18.70 -22.10
C SER A 19 3.81 17.35 -21.37
N GLY A 20 2.77 16.51 -21.44
CA GLY A 20 2.70 15.24 -20.72
C GLY A 20 2.71 15.39 -19.19
N ARG A 21 2.35 16.57 -18.68
CA ARG A 21 2.30 16.88 -17.24
C ARG A 21 0.86 16.74 -16.74
N ASP A 22 0.69 16.46 -15.45
CA ASP A 22 -0.65 16.36 -14.84
C ASP A 22 -1.14 17.68 -14.22
N ALA A 23 -0.24 18.68 -14.15
CA ALA A 23 -0.51 20.02 -13.64
C ALA A 23 0.23 21.11 -14.44
N LEU A 24 -0.41 22.26 -14.61
CA LEU A 24 0.14 23.43 -15.28
C LEU A 24 0.12 24.65 -14.37
N GLU A 25 1.24 25.38 -14.34
CA GLU A 25 1.34 26.63 -13.59
C GLU A 25 0.52 27.72 -14.27
N VAL A 26 -0.36 28.36 -13.48
CA VAL A 26 -1.19 29.49 -13.89
C VAL A 26 -0.63 30.76 -13.26
N VAL A 27 -0.35 31.76 -14.09
CA VAL A 27 0.14 33.07 -13.67
C VAL A 27 -0.92 34.16 -13.84
N ASN A 28 -0.90 35.14 -12.95
CA ASN A 28 -1.72 36.33 -13.08
C ASN A 28 -1.13 37.29 -14.15
N GLU A 29 -1.82 38.42 -14.37
CA GLU A 29 -1.40 39.45 -15.33
C GLU A 29 -0.06 40.12 -14.97
N TYR A 30 0.37 40.01 -13.71
CA TYR A 30 1.65 40.51 -13.20
C TYR A 30 2.77 39.46 -13.27
N SER A 31 2.54 38.32 -13.94
CA SER A 31 3.46 37.17 -14.03
C SER A 31 3.79 36.50 -12.70
N GLU A 32 2.99 36.71 -11.67
CA GLU A 32 3.07 36.02 -10.39
C GLU A 32 2.25 34.73 -10.45
N THR A 33 2.70 33.68 -9.78
CA THR A 33 2.00 32.40 -9.73
C THR A 33 0.66 32.57 -8.99
N ALA A 34 -0.44 32.44 -9.73
CA ALA A 34 -1.80 32.48 -9.19
C ALA A 34 -2.25 31.12 -8.66
N GLY A 35 -1.69 30.02 -9.19
CA GLY A 35 -1.98 28.66 -8.75
C GLY A 35 -1.60 27.61 -9.78
N PHE A 36 -2.17 26.42 -9.64
CA PHE A 36 -1.99 25.29 -10.56
C PHE A 36 -3.34 24.81 -11.08
N PHE A 37 -3.39 24.52 -12.37
CA PHE A 37 -4.55 23.90 -13.02
C PHE A 37 -4.21 22.46 -13.36
N THR A 38 -5.04 21.50 -12.92
CA THR A 38 -4.77 20.05 -13.00
C THR A 38 -5.63 19.37 -14.06
N ILE A 39 -5.29 18.12 -14.42
CA ILE A 39 -6.13 17.29 -15.29
C ILE A 39 -7.53 17.06 -14.67
N ASN A 40 -7.65 17.03 -13.34
CA ASN A 40 -8.96 16.89 -12.69
C ASN A 40 -9.80 18.17 -12.84
N ASP A 41 -9.18 19.35 -12.70
CA ASP A 41 -9.87 20.62 -12.95
C ASP A 41 -10.32 20.71 -14.42
N LEU A 42 -9.50 20.19 -15.35
CA LEU A 42 -9.88 20.07 -16.76
C LEU A 42 -11.06 19.10 -16.96
N HIS A 43 -11.04 17.93 -16.32
CA HIS A 43 -12.10 16.96 -16.43
C HIS A 43 -13.43 17.53 -15.90
N GLU A 44 -13.39 18.18 -14.74
CA GLU A 44 -14.55 18.86 -14.15
C GLU A 44 -15.09 19.98 -15.06
N ALA A 45 -14.20 20.74 -15.69
CA ALA A 45 -14.58 21.78 -16.65
C ALA A 45 -15.24 21.20 -17.91
N ILE A 46 -14.78 20.04 -18.39
CA ILE A 46 -15.38 19.33 -19.52
C ILE A 46 -16.78 18.81 -19.15
N GLU A 47 -16.92 18.15 -18.01
CA GLU A 47 -18.21 17.63 -17.52
C GLU A 47 -19.25 18.76 -17.34
N LYS A 48 -18.81 19.92 -16.87
CA LYS A 48 -19.67 21.10 -16.68
C LYS A 48 -19.86 21.94 -17.94
N GLY A 49 -19.26 21.57 -19.08
CA GLY A 49 -19.35 22.33 -20.34
C GLY A 49 -18.64 23.69 -20.31
N LYS A 50 -17.72 23.91 -19.38
CA LYS A 50 -17.02 25.17 -19.09
C LYS A 50 -15.72 25.35 -19.86
N ILE A 51 -15.55 24.65 -20.97
CA ILE A 51 -14.32 24.63 -21.78
C ILE A 51 -13.94 26.01 -22.35
N ASN A 52 -14.91 26.92 -22.49
CA ASN A 52 -14.70 28.30 -22.96
C ASN A 52 -14.55 29.32 -21.83
N GLU A 53 -14.70 28.91 -20.56
CA GLU A 53 -14.56 29.81 -19.42
C GLU A 53 -13.08 30.07 -19.09
N SER A 54 -12.84 31.20 -18.44
CA SER A 54 -11.51 31.61 -17.95
C SER A 54 -11.07 30.71 -16.79
N ILE A 55 -9.80 30.32 -16.77
CA ILE A 55 -9.23 29.45 -15.73
C ILE A 55 -9.40 30.04 -14.33
N SER A 56 -9.30 31.37 -14.18
CA SER A 56 -9.56 32.08 -12.91
C SER A 56 -10.90 31.74 -12.25
N GLY A 57 -11.95 31.46 -13.03
CA GLY A 57 -13.28 31.12 -12.54
C GLY A 57 -13.39 29.70 -11.96
N LEU A 58 -12.41 28.84 -12.25
CA LEU A 58 -12.33 27.45 -11.78
C LEU A 58 -11.31 27.29 -10.64
N MET A 59 -10.30 28.17 -10.60
CA MET A 59 -9.24 28.16 -9.57
C MET A 59 -9.74 28.53 -8.16
N SER A 60 -10.89 29.18 -8.04
CA SER A 60 -11.44 29.67 -6.77
C SER A 60 -12.14 28.59 -5.93
N SER A 61 -12.40 27.40 -6.50
CA SER A 61 -12.97 26.26 -5.75
C SER A 61 -11.95 25.21 -5.29
N SER A 62 -10.71 25.23 -5.78
CA SER A 62 -9.73 24.15 -5.55
C SER A 62 -8.40 24.58 -4.93
N THR A 63 -8.25 25.86 -4.55
CA THR A 63 -6.95 26.50 -4.23
C THR A 63 -6.20 25.97 -3.01
N LEU A 64 -6.80 25.10 -2.19
CA LEU A 64 -6.11 24.40 -1.08
C LEU A 64 -6.15 22.86 -1.18
N SER A 65 -7.06 22.29 -1.98
CA SER A 65 -7.16 20.83 -2.13
C SER A 65 -6.16 20.28 -3.13
N GLY A 66 -5.84 21.03 -4.20
CA GLY A 66 -4.95 20.58 -5.27
C GLY A 66 -3.51 20.34 -4.82
N ILE A 67 -2.91 21.32 -4.10
CA ILE A 67 -1.49 21.29 -3.69
C ILE A 67 -1.21 20.18 -2.66
N VAL A 68 -2.14 19.96 -1.72
CA VAL A 68 -2.02 18.84 -0.76
C VAL A 68 -2.18 17.51 -1.47
N SER A 69 -3.02 17.43 -2.51
CA SER A 69 -3.24 16.19 -3.23
C SER A 69 -2.06 15.80 -4.14
N GLU A 70 -1.32 16.73 -4.73
CA GLU A 70 -0.26 16.42 -5.70
C GLU A 70 1.07 15.99 -5.06
N LEU A 71 1.43 16.56 -3.90
CA LEU A 71 2.65 16.12 -3.19
C LEU A 71 2.45 14.76 -2.52
N GLN A 72 1.22 14.39 -2.20
CA GLN A 72 0.88 13.13 -1.51
C GLN A 72 0.53 12.00 -2.51
N LYS A 73 -0.06 12.32 -3.67
CA LYS A 73 -0.46 11.30 -4.67
C LYS A 73 0.68 10.75 -5.52
N SER A 74 1.83 11.42 -5.65
CA SER A 74 2.86 11.00 -6.62
C SER A 74 3.51 9.65 -6.26
N SER A 75 3.90 9.43 -5.01
CA SER A 75 4.46 8.15 -4.56
C SER A 75 3.38 7.09 -4.29
N ASP A 76 2.25 7.47 -3.70
CA ASP A 76 1.13 6.53 -3.45
C ASP A 76 0.59 5.93 -4.75
N SER A 77 0.50 6.74 -5.81
CA SER A 77 0.11 6.31 -7.15
C SER A 77 1.09 5.30 -7.76
N GLU A 78 2.39 5.47 -7.54
CA GLU A 78 3.40 4.56 -8.07
C GLU A 78 3.36 3.21 -7.35
N TYR A 79 3.38 3.20 -6.01
CA TYR A 79 3.27 1.96 -5.24
C TYR A 79 1.95 1.24 -5.51
N THR A 80 0.83 1.97 -5.59
CA THR A 80 -0.48 1.40 -5.93
C THR A 80 -0.43 0.73 -7.30
N ARG A 81 0.16 1.38 -8.31
CA ARG A 81 0.31 0.81 -9.66
C ARG A 81 1.16 -0.45 -9.65
N ILE A 82 2.30 -0.44 -8.96
CA ILE A 82 3.18 -1.61 -8.88
C ILE A 82 2.46 -2.76 -8.17
N ILE A 83 1.89 -2.53 -6.98
CA ILE A 83 1.20 -3.56 -6.18
C ILE A 83 0.02 -4.15 -6.95
N SER A 84 -0.68 -3.34 -7.73
CA SER A 84 -1.83 -3.77 -8.55
C SER A 84 -1.42 -4.45 -9.85
N SER A 85 -0.17 -4.34 -10.28
CA SER A 85 0.29 -4.92 -11.55
C SER A 85 0.32 -6.45 -11.55
N ASP A 86 0.08 -7.04 -12.72
CA ASP A 86 0.18 -8.49 -12.93
C ASP A 86 1.62 -8.97 -12.73
N ALA A 87 2.61 -8.22 -13.23
CA ALA A 87 4.02 -8.54 -13.05
C ALA A 87 4.40 -8.66 -11.56
N PHE A 88 3.95 -7.73 -10.72
CA PHE A 88 4.17 -7.82 -9.28
C PHE A 88 3.47 -9.04 -8.67
N THR A 89 2.26 -9.35 -9.13
CA THR A 89 1.50 -10.53 -8.72
C THR A 89 2.27 -11.82 -9.01
N GLU A 90 2.85 -11.94 -10.21
CA GLU A 90 3.68 -13.08 -10.59
C GLU A 90 4.95 -13.16 -9.73
N ILE A 91 5.61 -12.03 -9.49
CA ILE A 91 6.81 -11.96 -8.64
C ILE A 91 6.50 -12.46 -7.23
N ILE A 92 5.46 -11.94 -6.56
CA ILE A 92 5.15 -12.38 -5.19
C ILE A 92 4.68 -13.84 -5.16
N ASN A 93 4.02 -14.32 -6.23
CA ASN A 93 3.58 -15.72 -6.32
C ASN A 93 4.72 -16.71 -6.53
N SER A 94 5.88 -16.25 -7.01
CA SER A 94 7.09 -17.06 -7.11
C SER A 94 7.76 -17.34 -5.76
N SER A 95 7.41 -16.58 -4.71
CA SER A 95 7.91 -16.77 -3.36
C SER A 95 7.34 -18.05 -2.73
N TYR A 96 8.19 -18.79 -2.01
CA TYR A 96 7.74 -19.90 -1.18
C TYR A 96 7.08 -19.43 0.11
N ASP A 97 7.55 -18.31 0.67
CA ASP A 97 6.94 -17.71 1.85
C ASP A 97 5.65 -16.96 1.47
N GLY A 98 4.70 -16.94 2.40
CA GLY A 98 3.46 -16.20 2.26
C GLY A 98 3.70 -14.70 2.33
N ILE A 99 3.12 -13.96 1.39
CA ILE A 99 3.19 -12.49 1.36
C ILE A 99 1.78 -11.96 1.59
N TYR A 100 1.66 -11.03 2.53
CA TYR A 100 0.41 -10.37 2.89
C TYR A 100 0.61 -8.86 2.95
N ILE A 101 -0.20 -8.11 2.21
CA ILE A 101 -0.06 -6.67 2.06
C ILE A 101 -1.32 -5.97 2.54
N THR A 102 -1.15 -5.00 3.44
CA THR A 102 -2.20 -4.05 3.83
C THR A 102 -1.86 -2.63 3.42
N ASP A 103 -2.85 -1.76 3.34
CA ASP A 103 -2.64 -0.32 3.34
C ASP A 103 -2.25 0.19 4.74
N GLY A 104 -2.04 1.50 4.85
CA GLY A 104 -1.72 2.20 6.09
C GLY A 104 -2.83 2.20 7.15
N ASN A 105 -4.06 1.88 6.76
CA ASN A 105 -5.20 1.76 7.66
C ASN A 105 -5.40 0.31 8.13
N GLY A 106 -4.65 -0.66 7.61
CA GLY A 106 -4.83 -2.07 7.94
C GLY A 106 -5.93 -2.75 7.12
N ILE A 107 -6.33 -2.19 5.98
CA ILE A 107 -7.17 -2.85 4.99
C ILE A 107 -6.30 -3.75 4.11
N THR A 108 -6.73 -4.99 3.92
CA THR A 108 -6.00 -5.95 3.10
C THR A 108 -6.09 -5.59 1.63
N ILE A 109 -4.93 -5.47 0.98
CA ILE A 109 -4.80 -5.13 -0.44
C ILE A 109 -4.56 -6.36 -1.29
N LYS A 110 -3.63 -7.24 -0.86
CA LYS A 110 -3.22 -8.40 -1.66
C LYS A 110 -2.56 -9.46 -0.79
N VAL A 111 -2.71 -10.71 -1.18
CA VAL A 111 -1.92 -11.84 -0.69
C VAL A 111 -1.37 -12.63 -1.86
N ASN A 112 -0.35 -13.46 -1.65
CA ASN A 112 0.14 -14.38 -2.69
C ASN A 112 -0.40 -15.80 -2.49
N LYS A 113 -0.23 -16.65 -3.51
CA LYS A 113 -0.63 -18.07 -3.48
C LYS A 113 0.05 -18.87 -2.36
N ALA A 114 1.25 -18.47 -1.93
CA ALA A 114 1.92 -19.13 -0.83
C ALA A 114 1.22 -18.88 0.51
N TYR A 115 0.70 -17.67 0.74
CA TYR A 115 -0.10 -17.36 1.92
C TYR A 115 -1.36 -18.22 1.96
N GLU A 116 -2.07 -18.33 0.83
CA GLU A 116 -3.26 -19.20 0.73
C GLU A 116 -2.92 -20.66 1.00
N ARG A 117 -1.79 -21.16 0.48
CA ARG A 117 -1.32 -22.54 0.74
C ARG A 117 -0.96 -22.78 2.21
N ILE A 118 -0.31 -21.83 2.87
CA ILE A 118 0.14 -21.95 4.27
C ILE A 118 -1.05 -21.86 5.22
N THR A 119 -1.96 -20.91 4.99
CA THR A 119 -3.09 -20.64 5.90
C THR A 119 -4.31 -21.49 5.56
N GLY A 120 -4.55 -21.77 4.28
CA GLY A 120 -5.77 -22.38 3.77
C GLY A 120 -6.90 -21.37 3.56
N ILE A 121 -6.61 -20.06 3.57
CA ILE A 121 -7.59 -18.99 3.39
C ILE A 121 -7.39 -18.38 2.01
N GLU A 122 -8.48 -18.25 1.24
CA GLU A 122 -8.43 -17.69 -0.10
C GLU A 122 -8.36 -16.16 -0.08
N GLN A 123 -7.67 -15.56 -1.06
CA GLN A 123 -7.51 -14.12 -1.18
C GLN A 123 -8.85 -13.38 -1.18
N GLN A 124 -9.89 -13.92 -1.82
CA GLN A 124 -11.20 -13.26 -1.93
C GLN A 124 -11.89 -13.09 -0.57
N GLN A 125 -11.50 -13.88 0.43
CA GLN A 125 -12.02 -13.79 1.79
C GLN A 125 -11.30 -12.72 2.63
N LEU A 126 -10.19 -12.18 2.14
CA LEU A 126 -9.28 -11.32 2.89
C LEU A 126 -9.25 -9.89 2.33
N VAL A 127 -9.16 -9.76 1.00
CA VAL A 127 -9.03 -8.45 0.34
C VAL A 127 -10.23 -7.55 0.65
N GLY A 128 -9.94 -6.29 1.00
CA GLY A 128 -10.95 -5.31 1.39
C GLY A 128 -11.36 -5.35 2.87
N PHE A 129 -11.02 -6.41 3.61
CA PHE A 129 -11.31 -6.49 5.04
C PHE A 129 -10.20 -5.86 5.88
N HIS A 130 -10.62 -5.22 6.98
CA HIS A 130 -9.72 -4.69 7.98
C HIS A 130 -9.15 -5.79 8.87
N MET A 131 -7.88 -5.67 9.29
CA MET A 131 -7.20 -6.69 10.11
C MET A 131 -7.95 -7.02 11.40
N ASP A 132 -8.56 -6.04 12.06
CA ASP A 132 -9.32 -6.29 13.29
C ASP A 132 -10.58 -7.14 13.06
N GLU A 133 -11.20 -7.04 11.87
CA GLU A 133 -12.33 -7.88 11.51
C GLU A 133 -11.89 -9.32 11.28
N LEU A 134 -10.75 -9.51 10.61
CA LEU A 134 -10.16 -10.83 10.39
C LEU A 134 -9.73 -11.50 11.70
N VAL A 135 -9.24 -10.71 12.66
CA VAL A 135 -8.93 -11.20 14.02
C VAL A 135 -10.21 -11.60 14.76
N LYS A 136 -11.26 -10.76 14.73
CA LYS A 136 -12.56 -11.06 15.37
C LYS A 136 -13.24 -12.29 14.77
N ALA A 137 -13.12 -12.47 13.45
CA ALA A 137 -13.65 -13.62 12.74
C ALA A 137 -12.82 -14.92 12.98
N GLY A 138 -11.67 -14.81 13.66
CA GLY A 138 -10.85 -15.97 14.02
C GLY A 138 -9.94 -16.48 12.90
N TYR A 139 -9.82 -15.75 11.78
CA TYR A 139 -8.88 -16.11 10.71
C TYR A 139 -7.42 -15.99 11.19
N ILE A 140 -7.13 -15.00 12.05
CA ILE A 140 -5.80 -14.72 12.55
C ILE A 140 -5.87 -14.41 14.05
N SER A 141 -4.93 -14.93 14.84
CA SER A 141 -4.91 -14.73 16.30
C SER A 141 -4.44 -13.33 16.71
N LYS A 142 -3.52 -12.73 15.95
CA LYS A 142 -3.02 -11.37 16.17
C LYS A 142 -2.54 -10.75 14.86
N SER A 143 -2.81 -9.46 14.67
CA SER A 143 -2.33 -8.73 13.50
C SER A 143 -0.94 -8.14 13.74
N VAL A 144 0.06 -8.63 13.00
CA VAL A 144 1.39 -8.00 12.93
C VAL A 144 1.28 -6.65 12.23
N SER A 145 0.41 -6.54 11.22
CA SER A 145 0.24 -5.30 10.44
C SER A 145 -0.27 -4.15 11.30
N THR A 146 -1.25 -4.39 12.18
CA THR A 146 -1.75 -3.37 13.12
C THR A 146 -0.66 -2.89 14.06
N GLN A 147 0.22 -3.80 14.51
CA GLN A 147 1.33 -3.45 15.38
C GLN A 147 2.41 -2.65 14.63
N VAL A 148 2.72 -3.02 13.38
CA VAL A 148 3.64 -2.29 12.50
C VAL A 148 3.11 -0.89 12.17
N ILE A 149 1.81 -0.75 11.90
CA ILE A 149 1.17 0.55 11.66
C ILE A 149 1.33 1.46 12.88
N LYS A 150 1.06 0.93 14.07
CA LYS A 150 1.15 1.67 15.33
C LYS A 150 2.58 2.09 15.67
N GLU A 151 3.54 1.18 15.53
CA GLU A 151 4.93 1.42 15.95
C GLU A 151 5.82 1.99 14.83
N LYS A 152 5.36 1.97 13.58
CA LYS A 152 6.06 2.45 12.38
C LYS A 152 7.48 1.90 12.23
N ARG A 153 7.67 0.64 12.63
CA ARG A 153 8.94 -0.09 12.55
C ARG A 153 8.70 -1.55 12.17
N PRO A 154 9.73 -2.27 11.71
CA PRO A 154 9.63 -3.70 11.50
C PRO A 154 9.31 -4.46 12.79
N ILE A 155 8.43 -5.45 12.69
CA ILE A 155 8.02 -6.32 13.80
C ILE A 155 7.99 -7.77 13.31
N THR A 156 8.57 -8.65 14.11
CA THR A 156 8.55 -10.10 13.87
C THR A 156 7.93 -10.80 15.06
N MET A 157 7.00 -11.71 14.82
CA MET A 157 6.33 -12.51 15.84
C MET A 157 6.11 -13.95 15.37
N MET A 158 6.19 -14.89 16.30
CA MET A 158 5.70 -16.26 16.09
C MET A 158 4.20 -16.32 16.33
N GLN A 159 3.50 -17.10 15.51
CA GLN A 159 2.07 -17.34 15.63
C GLN A 159 1.74 -18.79 15.29
N THR A 160 0.73 -19.33 15.97
CA THR A 160 0.11 -20.60 15.58
C THR A 160 -1.19 -20.28 14.85
N LEU A 161 -1.33 -20.82 13.64
CA LEU A 161 -2.50 -20.64 12.79
C LEU A 161 -3.64 -21.59 13.20
N HIS A 162 -4.86 -21.34 12.72
CA HIS A 162 -6.03 -22.18 12.98
C HIS A 162 -5.84 -23.65 12.54
N ASN A 163 -5.02 -23.88 11.51
CA ASN A 163 -4.68 -25.21 11.00
C ASN A 163 -3.53 -25.89 11.76
N LYS A 164 -3.16 -25.37 12.95
CA LYS A 164 -2.07 -25.84 13.82
C LYS A 164 -0.65 -25.69 13.25
N ARG A 165 -0.48 -25.01 12.11
CA ARG A 165 0.87 -24.66 11.63
C ARG A 165 1.47 -23.54 12.46
N ASN A 166 2.78 -23.62 12.67
CA ASN A 166 3.54 -22.57 13.32
C ASN A 166 4.22 -21.72 12.26
N VAL A 167 4.01 -20.41 12.35
CA VAL A 167 4.57 -19.45 11.41
C VAL A 167 5.38 -18.37 12.14
N ILE A 168 6.43 -17.89 11.48
CA ILE A 168 7.04 -16.61 11.80
C ILE A 168 6.50 -15.58 10.83
N VAL A 169 5.94 -14.51 11.37
CA VAL A 169 5.43 -13.39 10.60
C VAL A 169 6.31 -12.17 10.85
N SER A 170 6.88 -11.62 9.78
CA SER A 170 7.70 -10.40 9.80
C SER A 170 7.02 -9.32 8.97
N GLY A 171 6.53 -8.28 9.62
CA GLY A 171 5.91 -7.12 8.96
C GLY A 171 6.89 -5.95 8.88
N THR A 172 6.97 -5.33 7.70
CA THR A 172 7.80 -4.14 7.43
C THR A 172 6.92 -3.03 6.87
N PRO A 173 6.95 -1.82 7.46
CA PRO A 173 6.20 -0.68 6.95
C PRO A 173 6.90 -0.07 5.75
N ILE A 174 6.13 0.27 4.72
CA ILE A 174 6.52 1.20 3.65
C ILE A 174 6.01 2.57 4.06
N LEU A 175 6.91 3.54 4.18
CA LEU A 175 6.61 4.87 4.70
C LEU A 175 6.61 5.91 3.58
N ASP A 176 5.74 6.91 3.71
CA ASP A 176 5.78 8.12 2.88
C ASP A 176 6.86 9.11 3.37
N GLN A 177 6.96 10.25 2.68
CA GLN A 177 7.87 11.34 3.03
C GLN A 177 7.61 11.94 4.42
N ASN A 178 6.38 11.84 4.92
CA ASN A 178 5.94 12.32 6.22
C ASN A 178 6.08 11.26 7.33
N ARG A 179 6.68 10.10 7.02
CA ARG A 179 6.78 8.93 7.92
C ARG A 179 5.42 8.37 8.35
N GLN A 180 4.41 8.50 7.50
CA GLN A 180 3.14 7.79 7.61
C GLN A 180 3.25 6.45 6.88
N VAL A 181 2.52 5.46 7.35
CA VAL A 181 2.53 4.13 6.74
C VAL A 181 1.65 4.15 5.51
N LEU A 182 2.22 3.82 4.35
CA LEU A 182 1.48 3.63 3.10
C LEU A 182 1.00 2.20 2.97
N TYR A 183 1.90 1.27 3.23
CA TYR A 183 1.63 -0.16 3.18
C TYR A 183 2.37 -0.89 4.29
N VAL A 184 1.87 -2.05 4.66
CA VAL A 184 2.64 -3.03 5.43
C VAL A 184 2.80 -4.29 4.60
N ILE A 185 4.05 -4.70 4.41
CA ILE A 185 4.40 -5.97 3.76
C ILE A 185 4.73 -6.96 4.85
N ASN A 186 3.94 -8.03 4.95
CA ASN A 186 4.20 -9.13 5.88
C ASN A 186 4.73 -10.33 5.11
N ASN A 187 5.84 -10.87 5.59
CA ASN A 187 6.33 -12.18 5.19
C ASN A 187 5.90 -13.22 6.22
N VAL A 188 5.31 -14.32 5.77
CA VAL A 188 4.75 -15.41 6.57
C VAL A 188 5.47 -16.69 6.20
N ARG A 189 6.38 -17.13 7.07
CA ARG A 189 7.15 -18.36 6.86
C ARG A 189 6.62 -19.47 7.75
N ASP A 190 6.26 -20.59 7.13
CA ASP A 190 5.95 -21.83 7.84
C ASP A 190 7.23 -22.45 8.41
N ILE A 191 7.26 -22.64 9.72
CA ILE A 191 8.37 -23.21 10.46
C ILE A 191 7.94 -24.46 11.24
N THR A 192 6.80 -25.06 10.87
CA THR A 192 6.22 -26.21 11.58
C THR A 192 7.20 -27.38 11.60
N GLU A 193 7.73 -27.75 10.43
CA GLU A 193 8.71 -28.84 10.31
C GLU A 193 10.02 -28.50 11.03
N LEU A 194 10.46 -27.24 10.96
CA LEU A 194 11.65 -26.77 11.66
C LEU A 194 11.51 -26.91 13.19
N ILE A 195 10.35 -26.57 13.74
CA ILE A 195 10.05 -26.75 15.17
C ILE A 195 10.01 -28.24 15.53
N HIS A 196 9.39 -29.08 14.69
CA HIS A 196 9.32 -30.52 14.93
C HIS A 196 10.73 -31.15 14.99
N LEU A 197 11.57 -30.87 13.99
CA LEU A 197 12.95 -31.35 13.94
C LEU A 197 13.78 -30.84 15.12
N LYS A 198 13.57 -29.59 15.53
CA LYS A 198 14.22 -29.03 16.71
C LYS A 198 13.87 -29.84 17.97
N HIS A 199 12.59 -30.17 18.17
CA HIS A 199 12.16 -30.97 19.31
C HIS A 199 12.71 -32.39 19.29
N GLU A 200 12.75 -33.06 18.14
CA GLU A 200 13.38 -34.39 18.01
C GLU A 200 14.87 -34.35 18.42
N ILE A 201 15.60 -33.31 18.01
CA ILE A 201 17.01 -33.14 18.38
C ILE A 201 17.17 -32.91 19.88
N GLU A 202 16.31 -32.08 20.50
CA GLU A 202 16.32 -31.82 21.95
C GLU A 202 16.07 -33.12 22.74
N GLU A 203 15.05 -33.92 22.35
CA GLU A 203 14.75 -35.21 23.01
C GLU A 203 15.92 -36.21 22.91
N LEU A 204 16.58 -36.29 21.76
CA LEU A 204 17.75 -37.15 21.58
C LEU A 204 18.95 -36.71 22.42
N GLN A 205 19.15 -35.39 22.58
CA GLN A 205 20.20 -34.85 23.44
C GLN A 205 19.92 -35.17 24.90
N ASP A 206 18.69 -34.96 25.36
CA ASP A 206 18.29 -35.27 26.73
C ASP A 206 18.51 -36.75 27.07
N ILE A 207 18.09 -37.67 26.18
CA ILE A 207 18.31 -39.11 26.36
C ILE A 207 19.79 -39.46 26.41
N ARG A 208 20.61 -38.84 25.54
CA ARG A 208 22.06 -39.06 25.52
C ARG A 208 22.71 -38.59 26.81
N ASP A 209 22.33 -37.42 27.30
CA ASP A 209 22.93 -36.81 28.48
C ASP A 209 22.52 -37.56 29.78
N LEU A 210 21.28 -38.07 29.84
CA LEU A 210 20.82 -39.03 30.86
C LEU A 210 21.66 -40.31 30.88
N ARG A 211 22.01 -40.85 29.71
CA ARG A 211 22.85 -42.06 29.60
C ARG A 211 24.32 -41.83 29.97
N GLN A 212 24.84 -40.61 29.80
CA GLN A 212 26.22 -40.27 30.19
C GLN A 212 26.35 -39.91 31.67
N SER A 213 25.24 -39.55 32.31
CA SER A 213 25.17 -39.19 33.73
C SER A 213 24.81 -40.37 34.66
N ALA A 214 24.55 -41.56 34.09
CA ALA A 214 24.24 -42.81 34.78
C ALA A 214 25.42 -43.78 34.72
#